data_AF-A0A7H4P6S5-F1
#
_entry.id   AF-A0A7H4P6S5-F1
#
_cell.length_a   1.000
_cell.length_b   1.000
_cell.length_c   1.000
_cell.angle_alpha   90.00
_cell.angle_beta   90.00
_cell.angle_gamma   90.00
#
_symmetry.space_group_name_H-M   'P 1'
#
loop_
_entity.id
_entity.type
_entity.pdbx_description
1 polymer ?
#
loop_
_entity_poly.entity_id
_entity_poly.type
_entity_poly.pdbx_seq_one_letter_code
_entity_poly.pdbx_strand_id
1 'polypeptide(L)'
;MSKFPLLADNDPVALLPESEQDEAQIVKSRRLILLLAVMLLVGGVWAWFAVLDEVSTGTGKVIPSSREQVIQTLDGGILTELNVREGSKVQAGQVVARLDPTRSESNVGESQAKYRASLAASIRLTAEVNNQPLAFPDSLKAWPALLAEETRLYHSRKEQLSKSTRQLDESLKLVNSELAITERLAKTGAASNVEVLRLRQQVADISFKKIDLNTRYFVDAREQLSKANADVASLAEVIKGRADSVTRLTVSLAGAGDRKKYQGQHHWWGYCAQRRADGNCSGRWPVINRSADFTARYRFYSS
;
A
#
# COMPACT_ATOMS: atom_id res chain seq x y z
N MET A 1 -45.90 -97.25 -53.54
CA MET A 1 -47.28 -96.75 -53.70
C MET A 1 -47.22 -95.61 -54.70
N SER A 2 -47.46 -95.89 -55.98
CA SER A 2 -48.77 -95.71 -56.66
C SER A 2 -49.11 -94.23 -56.84
N LYS A 3 -49.48 -93.70 -58.00
CA LYS A 3 -49.81 -94.26 -59.31
C LYS A 3 -50.14 -93.01 -60.16
N PHE A 4 -49.73 -93.02 -61.43
CA PHE A 4 -50.53 -92.61 -62.59
C PHE A 4 -50.64 -91.11 -62.98
N PRO A 5 -50.87 -90.84 -64.30
CA PRO A 5 -50.04 -89.99 -65.14
C PRO A 5 -50.91 -89.07 -66.04
N LEU A 6 -50.35 -88.65 -67.18
CA LEU A 6 -51.02 -88.25 -68.43
C LEU A 6 -51.87 -86.98 -68.41
N LEU A 7 -51.45 -85.99 -69.19
CA LEU A 7 -52.04 -85.80 -70.52
C LEU A 7 -51.20 -84.78 -71.28
N ALA A 8 -50.68 -85.26 -72.41
CA ALA A 8 -50.33 -84.41 -73.52
C ALA A 8 -51.62 -83.80 -74.07
N ASP A 9 -51.61 -82.52 -74.38
CA ASP A 9 -52.32 -82.08 -75.57
C ASP A 9 -51.55 -80.95 -76.24
N ASN A 10 -51.30 -81.19 -77.52
CA ASN A 10 -50.71 -80.23 -78.43
C ASN A 10 -51.86 -79.36 -78.93
N ASP A 11 -51.65 -78.05 -78.99
CA ASP A 11 -52.18 -77.28 -80.11
C ASP A 11 -51.10 -76.30 -80.58
N PRO A 12 -50.74 -76.32 -81.88
CA PRO A 12 -49.76 -75.43 -82.48
C PRO A 12 -50.44 -74.10 -82.79
N VAL A 13 -49.67 -73.03 -83.06
CA VAL A 13 -49.95 -72.08 -84.15
C VAL A 13 -48.92 -70.95 -84.21
N ALA A 14 -48.42 -70.76 -85.44
CA ALA A 14 -47.91 -69.54 -86.07
C ALA A 14 -46.60 -68.88 -85.57
N LEU A 15 -45.54 -69.19 -86.33
CA LEU A 15 -44.82 -68.27 -87.22
C LEU A 15 -44.47 -66.87 -86.69
N LEU A 16 -43.18 -66.60 -86.48
CA LEU A 16 -42.47 -65.48 -87.12
C LEU A 16 -40.97 -65.81 -87.32
N PRO A 17 -40.29 -65.22 -88.33
CA PRO A 17 -39.13 -65.79 -89.00
C PRO A 17 -37.76 -65.25 -88.55
N GLU A 18 -36.74 -66.07 -88.85
CA GLU A 18 -35.35 -65.81 -89.26
C GLU A 18 -34.64 -64.50 -88.86
N SER A 19 -33.45 -64.63 -88.24
CA SER A 19 -32.16 -64.30 -88.89
C SER A 19 -30.97 -64.30 -87.90
N GLU A 20 -30.10 -65.31 -88.04
CA GLU A 20 -28.68 -65.15 -88.40
C GLU A 20 -27.76 -64.09 -87.75
N GLN A 21 -27.89 -63.71 -86.47
CA GLN A 21 -26.91 -62.81 -85.83
C GLN A 21 -26.61 -63.16 -84.37
N ASP A 22 -25.60 -64.01 -84.06
CA ASP A 22 -25.05 -64.02 -82.69
C ASP A 22 -23.58 -64.49 -82.52
N GLU A 23 -22.79 -64.60 -83.60
CA GLU A 23 -21.32 -64.69 -83.43
C GLU A 23 -20.69 -63.33 -83.02
N ALA A 24 -21.44 -62.23 -83.10
CA ALA A 24 -20.99 -60.89 -82.69
C ALA A 24 -21.10 -60.60 -81.18
N GLN A 25 -21.78 -61.44 -80.39
CA GLN A 25 -22.01 -61.17 -78.95
C GLN A 25 -20.88 -61.62 -78.01
N ILE A 26 -20.14 -62.68 -78.35
CA ILE A 26 -19.01 -63.14 -77.50
C ILE A 26 -17.86 -62.11 -77.50
N VAL A 27 -17.66 -61.41 -78.63
CA VAL A 27 -16.62 -60.36 -78.75
C VAL A 27 -17.02 -59.08 -78.00
N LYS A 28 -18.33 -58.77 -77.91
CA LYS A 28 -18.84 -57.61 -77.15
C LYS A 28 -18.69 -57.81 -75.63
N SER A 29 -18.99 -59.02 -75.12
CA SER A 29 -18.82 -59.34 -73.68
C SER A 29 -17.36 -59.33 -73.24
N ARG A 30 -16.43 -59.83 -74.07
CA ARG A 30 -14.99 -59.74 -73.78
C ARG A 30 -14.48 -58.29 -73.75
N ARG A 31 -14.99 -57.42 -74.63
CA ARG A 31 -14.67 -55.98 -74.62
C ARG A 31 -15.20 -55.27 -73.39
N LEU A 32 -16.40 -55.63 -72.91
CA LEU A 32 -16.97 -55.12 -71.66
C LEU A 32 -16.13 -55.52 -70.44
N ILE A 33 -15.71 -56.78 -70.34
CA ILE A 33 -14.87 -57.27 -69.23
C ILE A 33 -13.49 -56.60 -69.25
N LEU A 34 -12.88 -56.45 -70.44
CA LEU A 34 -11.62 -55.72 -70.58
C LEU A 34 -11.75 -54.23 -70.23
N LEU A 35 -12.83 -53.57 -70.65
CA LEU A 35 -13.11 -52.19 -70.27
C LEU A 35 -13.26 -52.03 -68.75
N LEU A 36 -13.99 -52.95 -68.11
CA LEU A 36 -14.17 -52.94 -66.66
C LEU A 36 -12.84 -53.15 -65.93
N ALA A 37 -12.02 -54.09 -66.40
CA ALA A 37 -10.69 -54.37 -65.84
C ALA A 37 -9.75 -53.17 -66.00
N VAL A 38 -9.75 -52.51 -67.17
CA VAL A 38 -8.98 -51.30 -67.41
C VAL A 38 -9.47 -50.15 -66.52
N MET A 39 -10.78 -49.96 -66.38
CA MET A 39 -11.35 -48.95 -65.47
C MET A 39 -10.93 -49.18 -64.01
N LEU A 40 -10.91 -50.43 -63.56
CA LEU A 40 -10.52 -50.80 -62.20
C LEU A 40 -9.02 -50.59 -61.98
N LEU A 41 -8.18 -50.92 -62.99
CA LEU A 41 -6.75 -50.63 -62.96
C LEU A 41 -6.47 -49.12 -62.93
N VAL A 42 -7.17 -48.34 -63.76
CA VAL A 42 -7.03 -46.87 -63.77
C VAL A 42 -7.47 -46.27 -62.44
N GLY A 43 -8.59 -46.73 -61.87
CA GLY A 43 -9.06 -46.29 -60.55
C GLY A 43 -8.10 -46.66 -59.42
N GLY A 44 -7.50 -47.86 -59.47
CA GLY A 44 -6.52 -48.33 -58.49
C GLY A 44 -5.20 -47.53 -58.55
N VAL A 45 -4.70 -47.25 -59.76
CA VAL A 45 -3.51 -46.39 -59.94
C VAL A 45 -3.81 -44.97 -59.46
N TRP A 46 -5.00 -44.42 -59.76
CA TRP A 46 -5.39 -43.10 -59.28
C TRP A 46 -5.49 -43.03 -57.75
N ALA A 47 -6.07 -44.04 -57.10
CA ALA A 47 -6.15 -44.14 -55.64
C ALA A 47 -4.76 -44.29 -54.98
N TRP A 48 -3.81 -44.97 -55.65
CA TRP A 48 -2.44 -45.10 -55.16
C TRP A 48 -1.69 -43.76 -55.13
N PHE A 49 -1.95 -42.88 -56.11
CA PHE A 49 -1.36 -41.54 -56.17
C PHE A 49 -2.17 -40.47 -55.42
N ALA A 50 -3.38 -40.81 -54.93
CA ALA A 50 -4.21 -39.88 -54.19
C ALA A 50 -3.66 -39.69 -52.77
N VAL A 51 -2.92 -38.60 -52.58
CA VAL A 51 -2.48 -38.15 -51.25
C VAL A 51 -3.68 -37.54 -50.53
N LEU A 52 -4.10 -38.17 -49.44
CA LEU A 52 -5.19 -37.68 -48.59
C LEU A 52 -4.58 -36.72 -47.55
N ASP A 53 -4.68 -35.42 -47.79
CA ASP A 53 -4.23 -34.39 -46.85
C ASP A 53 -5.22 -34.26 -45.68
N GLU A 54 -4.91 -34.95 -44.58
CA GLU A 54 -5.63 -34.79 -43.31
C GLU A 54 -5.16 -33.52 -42.59
N VAL A 55 -5.85 -32.40 -42.81
CA VAL A 55 -5.57 -31.15 -42.11
C VAL A 55 -6.30 -31.13 -40.76
N SER A 56 -5.63 -31.58 -39.71
CA SER A 56 -6.10 -31.45 -38.33
C SER A 56 -5.93 -29.99 -37.87
N THR A 57 -7.00 -29.19 -37.90
CA THR A 57 -6.98 -27.83 -37.35
C THR A 57 -7.17 -27.88 -35.83
N GLY A 58 -6.06 -27.86 -35.09
CA GLY A 58 -6.06 -27.65 -33.64
C GLY A 58 -6.09 -26.16 -33.30
N THR A 59 -7.08 -25.72 -32.52
CA THR A 59 -7.12 -24.34 -31.99
C THR A 59 -6.10 -24.16 -30.87
N GLY A 60 -4.86 -23.87 -31.24
CA GLY A 60 -3.82 -23.50 -30.28
C GLY A 60 -4.10 -22.12 -29.69
N LYS A 61 -4.59 -22.07 -28.44
CA LYS A 61 -4.66 -20.80 -27.69
C LYS A 61 -3.28 -20.51 -27.12
N VAL A 62 -2.63 -19.45 -27.63
CA VAL A 62 -1.38 -18.95 -27.04
C VAL A 62 -1.72 -18.35 -25.68
N ILE A 63 -1.54 -19.14 -24.63
CA ILE A 63 -1.66 -18.68 -23.25
C ILE A 63 -0.25 -18.22 -22.84
N PRO A 64 -0.05 -16.94 -22.50
CA PRO A 64 1.25 -16.49 -22.01
C PRO A 64 1.61 -17.30 -20.76
N SER A 65 2.82 -17.84 -20.73
CA SER A 65 3.34 -18.67 -19.63
C SER A 65 3.54 -17.88 -18.33
N SER A 66 3.51 -16.55 -18.40
CA SER A 66 3.78 -15.65 -17.28
C SER A 66 2.53 -15.28 -16.50
N ARG A 67 2.57 -15.43 -15.17
CA ARG A 67 1.53 -14.92 -14.26
C ARG A 67 1.37 -13.41 -14.40
N GLU A 68 0.13 -12.97 -14.61
CA GLU A 68 -0.27 -11.58 -14.43
C GLU A 68 0.05 -11.13 -12.99
N GLN A 69 0.93 -10.15 -12.87
CA GLN A 69 1.19 -9.48 -11.59
C GLN A 69 0.44 -8.16 -11.56
N VAL A 70 -0.54 -8.06 -10.67
CA VAL A 70 -1.24 -6.81 -10.39
C VAL A 70 -0.46 -6.05 -9.32
N ILE A 71 0.18 -4.95 -9.70
CA ILE A 71 0.89 -4.08 -8.76
C ILE A 71 -0.11 -3.06 -8.23
N GLN A 72 -0.55 -3.26 -6.98
CA GLN A 72 -1.40 -2.32 -6.25
C GLN A 72 -0.54 -1.67 -5.17
N THR A 73 -0.53 -0.34 -5.14
CA THR A 73 0.08 0.39 -4.02
C THR A 73 -0.88 0.35 -2.85
N LEU A 74 -0.38 -0.07 -1.68
CA LEU A 74 -1.15 -0.11 -0.43
C LEU A 74 -1.40 1.30 0.15
N ASP A 75 -0.55 2.26 -0.19
CA ASP A 75 -0.71 3.67 0.14
C ASP A 75 -1.40 4.38 -1.05
N GLY A 76 -2.64 4.81 -0.85
CA GLY A 76 -3.39 5.62 -1.82
C GLY A 76 -2.77 7.01 -1.97
N GLY A 77 -2.78 7.57 -3.19
CA GLY A 77 -2.23 8.89 -3.48
C GLY A 77 -2.44 9.29 -4.93
N ILE A 78 -2.12 10.55 -5.25
CA ILE A 78 -2.21 11.08 -6.61
C ILE A 78 -0.99 10.61 -7.39
N LEU A 79 -1.20 10.03 -8.58
CA LEU A 79 -0.11 9.64 -9.47
C LEU A 79 0.57 10.89 -10.04
N THR A 80 1.87 11.06 -9.78
CA THR A 80 2.66 12.19 -10.30
C THR A 80 3.35 11.82 -11.60
N GLU A 81 4.00 10.65 -11.64
CA GLU A 81 4.81 10.21 -12.77
C GLU A 81 4.48 8.76 -13.14
N LEU A 82 4.33 8.50 -14.44
CA LEU A 82 4.24 7.15 -15.00
C LEU A 82 5.32 7.01 -16.07
N ASN A 83 6.37 6.25 -15.75
CA ASN A 83 7.60 6.18 -16.55
C ASN A 83 7.55 5.10 -17.64
N VAL A 84 6.39 4.48 -17.83
CA VAL A 84 6.20 3.33 -18.73
C VAL A 84 4.97 3.53 -19.61
N ARG A 85 5.07 3.06 -20.85
CA ARG A 85 3.98 3.09 -21.84
C ARG A 85 3.52 1.67 -22.17
N GLU A 86 2.25 1.48 -22.50
CA GLU A 86 1.73 0.16 -22.86
C GLU A 86 2.62 -0.52 -23.94
N GLY A 87 3.00 -1.78 -23.71
CA GLY A 87 3.92 -2.55 -24.53
C GLY A 87 5.42 -2.36 -24.25
N SER A 88 5.81 -1.44 -23.34
CA SER A 88 7.22 -1.21 -23.01
C SER A 88 7.84 -2.35 -22.20
N LYS A 89 9.07 -2.71 -22.56
CA LYS A 89 9.89 -3.69 -21.81
C LYS A 89 10.50 -2.99 -20.60
N VAL A 90 10.22 -3.49 -19.42
CA VAL A 90 10.63 -2.97 -18.12
C VAL A 90 11.53 -4.00 -17.43
N GLN A 91 12.58 -3.51 -16.78
CA GLN A 91 13.51 -4.34 -16.04
C GLN A 91 13.10 -4.44 -14.57
N ALA A 92 13.54 -5.54 -13.94
CA ALA A 92 13.56 -5.70 -12.50
C ALA A 92 14.09 -4.44 -11.78
N GLY A 93 13.37 -3.95 -10.76
CA GLY A 93 13.77 -2.77 -9.97
C GLY A 93 13.58 -1.42 -10.65
N GLN A 94 13.14 -1.38 -11.92
CA GLN A 94 12.85 -0.12 -12.59
C GLN A 94 11.64 0.57 -11.94
N VAL A 95 11.75 1.87 -11.66
CA VAL A 95 10.64 2.70 -11.20
C VAL A 95 9.62 2.85 -12.33
N VAL A 96 8.42 2.36 -12.08
CA VAL A 96 7.32 2.34 -13.05
C VAL A 96 6.43 3.55 -12.85
N ALA A 97 6.09 3.84 -11.59
CA ALA A 97 5.16 4.89 -11.20
C ALA A 97 5.62 5.53 -9.89
N ARG A 98 5.37 6.83 -9.76
CA ARG A 98 5.62 7.59 -8.53
C ARG A 98 4.37 8.35 -8.13
N LEU A 99 3.98 8.20 -6.87
CA LEU A 99 2.88 8.94 -6.26
C LEU A 99 3.41 10.23 -5.63
N ASP A 100 2.55 11.24 -5.48
CA ASP A 100 2.91 12.54 -4.89
C ASP A 100 3.35 12.39 -3.43
N PRO A 101 4.63 12.66 -3.11
CA PRO A 101 5.15 12.49 -1.76
C PRO A 101 4.80 13.65 -0.83
N THR A 102 4.32 14.78 -1.35
CA THR A 102 4.20 16.05 -0.60
C THR A 102 3.45 15.90 0.72
N ARG A 103 2.32 15.19 0.73
CA ARG A 103 1.51 14.97 1.94
C ARG A 103 2.23 14.06 2.94
N SER A 104 2.84 12.98 2.48
CA SER A 104 3.52 12.01 3.34
C SER A 104 4.80 12.60 3.92
N GLU A 105 5.57 13.36 3.14
CA GLU A 105 6.74 14.11 3.60
C GLU A 105 6.36 15.18 4.62
N SER A 106 5.28 15.93 4.38
CA SER A 106 4.76 16.92 5.34
C SER A 106 4.40 16.26 6.69
N ASN A 107 3.75 15.09 6.65
CA ASN A 107 3.42 14.33 7.86
C ASN A 107 4.66 13.82 8.61
N VAL A 108 5.72 13.43 7.89
CA VAL A 108 7.02 13.07 8.49
C VAL A 108 7.64 14.29 9.14
N GLY A 109 7.67 15.43 8.44
CA GLY A 109 8.23 16.68 8.96
C GLY A 109 7.53 17.18 10.22
N GLU A 110 6.19 17.07 10.27
CA GLU A 110 5.38 17.39 11.45
C GLU A 110 5.75 16.48 12.63
N SER A 111 5.79 15.16 12.43
CA SER A 111 6.17 14.21 13.46
C SER A 111 7.60 14.44 13.97
N GLN A 112 8.54 14.72 13.06
CA GLN A 112 9.91 15.07 13.42
C GLN A 112 9.97 16.36 14.22
N ALA A 113 9.16 17.38 13.90
CA ALA A 113 9.09 18.62 14.68
C ALA A 113 8.61 18.37 16.11
N LYS A 114 7.53 17.58 16.26
CA LYS A 114 7.02 17.17 17.58
C LYS A 114 8.06 16.35 18.35
N TYR A 115 8.74 15.42 17.69
CA TYR A 115 9.79 14.60 18.31
C TYR A 115 10.92 15.46 18.85
N ARG A 116 11.43 16.42 18.06
CA ARG A 116 12.49 17.35 18.48
C ARG A 116 12.05 18.21 19.66
N ALA A 117 10.80 18.69 19.65
CA ALA A 117 10.25 19.46 20.76
C ALA A 117 10.15 18.63 22.05
N SER A 118 9.56 17.43 21.98
CA SER A 118 9.49 16.52 23.13
C SER A 118 10.87 16.09 23.64
N LEU A 119 11.83 15.88 22.73
CA LEU A 119 13.21 15.56 23.08
C LEU A 119 13.87 16.74 23.81
N ALA A 120 13.77 17.96 23.29
CA ALA A 120 14.30 19.15 23.96
C ALA A 120 13.67 19.37 25.34
N ALA A 121 12.35 19.19 25.45
CA ALA A 121 11.64 19.25 26.72
C ALA A 121 12.12 18.16 27.70
N SER A 122 12.34 16.93 27.24
CA SER A 122 12.85 15.83 28.08
C SER A 122 14.25 16.15 28.65
N ILE A 123 15.12 16.76 27.84
CA ILE A 123 16.47 17.16 28.25
C ILE A 123 16.38 18.28 29.30
N ARG A 124 15.54 19.29 29.05
CA ARG A 124 15.30 20.37 30.02
C ARG A 124 14.77 19.82 31.35
N LEU A 125 13.74 18.97 31.30
CA LEU A 125 13.12 18.40 32.48
C LEU A 125 14.07 17.47 33.24
N THR A 126 14.94 16.73 32.54
CA THR A 126 16.01 15.94 33.16
C THR A 126 16.98 16.85 33.91
N ALA A 127 17.38 17.98 33.32
CA ALA A 127 18.23 18.96 33.98
C ALA A 127 17.54 19.60 35.20
N GLU A 128 16.23 19.87 35.15
CA GLU A 128 15.45 20.36 36.30
C GLU A 128 15.37 19.32 37.43
N VAL A 129 15.02 18.08 37.11
CA VAL A 129 14.86 16.99 38.11
C VAL A 129 16.18 16.63 38.78
N ASN A 130 17.28 16.59 38.01
CA ASN A 130 18.61 16.27 38.54
C ASN A 130 19.36 17.51 39.09
N ASN A 131 18.74 18.69 39.00
CA ASN A 131 19.36 19.98 39.35
C ASN A 131 20.73 20.20 38.67
N GLN A 132 20.84 19.79 37.41
CA GLN A 132 22.04 19.93 36.59
C GLN A 132 21.94 21.15 35.67
N PRO A 133 23.08 21.69 35.19
CA PRO A 133 23.08 22.69 34.13
C PRO A 133 22.43 22.15 32.85
N LEU A 134 21.67 23.01 32.17
CA LEU A 134 21.05 22.67 30.90
C LEU A 134 22.11 22.56 29.80
N ALA A 135 22.20 21.38 29.17
CA ALA A 135 23.08 21.14 28.04
C ALA A 135 22.35 20.32 26.98
N PHE A 136 22.31 20.83 25.75
CA PHE A 136 21.67 20.16 24.62
C PHE A 136 22.69 19.40 23.76
N PRO A 137 22.35 18.22 23.24
CA PRO A 137 23.21 17.46 22.33
C PRO A 137 23.31 18.14 20.96
N ASP A 138 24.36 17.80 20.21
CA ASP A 138 24.64 18.37 18.88
C ASP A 138 23.51 18.15 17.87
N SER A 139 22.75 17.05 18.02
CA SER A 139 21.62 16.72 17.15
C SER A 139 20.54 17.81 17.12
N LEU A 140 20.38 18.62 18.17
CA LEU A 140 19.37 19.67 18.25
C LEU A 140 19.88 21.07 17.88
N LYS A 141 21.20 21.24 17.67
CA LYS A 141 21.82 22.55 17.37
C LYS A 141 21.31 23.18 16.07
N ALA A 142 20.77 22.37 15.15
CA ALA A 142 20.15 22.83 13.93
C ALA A 142 18.87 23.68 14.14
N TRP A 143 18.30 23.69 15.36
CA TRP A 143 17.07 24.43 15.69
C TRP A 143 17.27 25.41 16.85
N PRO A 144 18.03 26.50 16.66
CA PRO A 144 18.39 27.43 17.74
C PRO A 144 17.17 28.11 18.37
N ALA A 145 16.10 28.37 17.61
CA ALA A 145 14.88 28.98 18.13
C ALA A 145 14.18 28.07 19.17
N LEU A 146 14.13 26.76 18.93
CA LEU A 146 13.58 25.78 19.88
C LEU A 146 14.43 25.74 21.16
N LEU A 147 15.76 25.70 21.00
CA LEU A 147 16.67 25.67 22.15
C LEU A 147 16.59 26.94 23.00
N ALA A 148 16.47 28.11 22.37
CA ALA A 148 16.31 29.38 23.07
C ALA A 148 15.02 29.42 23.89
N GLU A 149 13.92 28.91 23.33
CA GLU A 149 12.64 28.83 24.03
C GLU A 149 12.72 27.93 25.27
N GLU A 150 13.24 26.71 25.12
CA GLU A 150 13.41 25.76 26.23
C GLU A 150 14.38 26.32 27.29
N THR A 151 15.46 26.99 26.87
CA THR A 151 16.40 27.63 27.79
C THR A 151 15.72 28.75 28.58
N ARG A 152 14.90 29.58 27.93
CA ARG A 152 14.13 30.64 28.61
C ARG A 152 13.14 30.05 29.61
N LEU A 153 12.45 28.98 29.24
CA LEU A 153 11.50 28.29 30.11
C LEU A 153 12.21 27.70 31.34
N TYR A 154 13.37 27.06 31.15
CA TYR A 154 14.21 26.52 32.23
C TYR A 154 14.57 27.61 33.25
N HIS A 155 15.12 28.73 32.78
CA HIS A 155 15.53 29.83 33.65
C HIS A 155 14.34 30.47 34.36
N SER A 156 13.24 30.70 33.66
CA SER A 156 12.02 31.29 34.24
C SER A 156 11.46 30.42 35.37
N ARG A 157 11.34 29.10 35.16
CA ARG A 157 10.86 28.16 36.18
C ARG A 157 11.77 28.10 37.40
N LYS A 158 13.09 28.04 37.18
CA LYS A 158 14.09 28.03 38.26
C LYS A 158 14.09 29.34 39.06
N GLU A 159 13.98 30.47 38.37
CA GLU A 159 13.90 31.79 38.99
C GLU A 159 12.63 31.91 39.84
N GLN A 160 11.47 31.51 39.29
CA GLN A 160 10.19 31.53 39.99
C GLN A 160 10.23 30.69 41.26
N LEU A 161 10.71 29.44 41.19
CA LEU A 161 10.88 28.59 42.36
C LEU A 161 11.77 29.28 43.41
N SER A 162 12.92 29.81 42.99
CA SER A 162 13.87 30.45 43.89
C SER A 162 13.32 31.70 44.57
N LYS A 163 12.50 32.51 43.86
CA LYS A 163 11.84 33.70 44.40
C LYS A 163 10.78 33.31 45.42
N SER A 164 9.92 32.35 45.08
CA SER A 164 8.89 31.86 46.00
C SER A 164 9.48 31.23 47.26
N THR A 165 10.56 30.44 47.15
CA THR A 165 11.25 29.90 48.32
C THR A 165 11.87 30.99 49.18
N ARG A 166 12.49 32.02 48.57
CA ARG A 166 13.08 33.16 49.30
C ARG A 166 12.01 33.95 50.06
N GLN A 167 10.87 34.21 49.45
CA GLN A 167 9.75 34.89 50.09
C GLN A 167 9.23 34.12 51.31
N LEU A 168 9.10 32.79 51.21
CA LEU A 168 8.72 31.95 52.34
C LEU A 168 9.80 31.94 53.44
N ASP A 169 11.08 31.96 53.06
CA ASP A 169 12.19 32.04 54.01
C ASP A 169 12.25 33.36 54.76
N GLU A 170 11.97 34.48 54.10
CA GLU A 170 11.86 35.79 54.74
C GLU A 170 10.69 35.81 55.73
N SER A 171 9.53 35.28 55.34
CA SER A 171 8.36 35.15 56.22
C SER A 171 8.67 34.28 57.45
N LEU A 172 9.35 33.14 57.26
CA LEU A 172 9.80 32.30 58.37
C LEU A 172 10.76 33.03 59.30
N LYS A 173 11.72 33.80 58.77
CA LYS A 173 12.66 34.57 59.59
C LYS A 173 11.92 35.60 60.45
N LEU A 174 10.94 36.31 59.88
CA LEU A 174 10.12 37.29 60.61
C LEU A 174 9.34 36.62 61.75
N VAL A 175 8.57 35.58 61.45
CA VAL A 175 7.76 34.90 62.48
C VAL A 175 8.64 34.22 63.55
N ASN A 176 9.79 33.67 63.18
CA ASN A 176 10.73 33.11 64.16
C ASN A 176 11.32 34.19 65.07
N SER A 177 11.59 35.39 64.55
CA SER A 177 12.08 36.50 65.36
C SER A 177 11.02 36.98 66.36
N GLU A 178 9.76 37.05 65.94
CA GLU A 178 8.61 37.38 66.78
C GLU A 178 8.40 36.31 67.86
N LEU A 179 8.41 35.02 67.47
CA LEU A 179 8.33 33.90 68.38
C LEU A 179 9.43 33.95 69.45
N ALA A 180 10.68 34.23 69.07
CA ALA A 180 11.80 34.31 70.00
C ALA A 180 11.68 35.47 71.01
N ILE A 181 11.01 36.57 70.64
CA ILE A 181 10.71 37.67 71.57
C ILE A 181 9.59 37.24 72.52
N THR A 182 8.48 36.73 71.97
CA THR A 182 7.31 36.32 72.76
C THR A 182 7.63 35.16 73.71
N GLU A 183 8.47 34.21 73.31
CA GLU A 183 8.93 33.12 74.18
C GLU A 183 9.72 33.64 75.39
N ARG A 184 10.54 34.68 75.23
CA ARG A 184 11.26 35.31 76.34
C ARG A 184 10.31 36.05 77.28
N LEU A 185 9.30 36.74 76.73
CA LEU A 185 8.27 37.43 77.51
C LEU A 185 7.38 36.44 78.28
N ALA A 186 7.01 35.32 77.66
CA ALA A 186 6.20 34.27 78.27
C ALA A 186 6.92 33.61 79.46
N LYS A 187 8.24 33.36 79.34
CA LYS A 187 9.07 32.87 80.46
C LYS A 187 9.08 33.81 81.66
N THR A 188 8.91 35.10 81.43
CA THR A 188 8.86 36.13 82.48
C THR A 188 7.42 36.40 82.95
N GLY A 189 6.42 35.68 82.42
CA GLY A 189 4.99 35.87 82.72
C GLY A 189 4.35 37.09 82.04
N ALA A 190 5.10 37.83 81.22
CA ALA A 190 4.65 39.05 80.56
C ALA A 190 3.89 38.80 79.24
N ALA A 191 3.80 37.54 78.79
CA ALA A 191 3.04 37.15 77.61
C ALA A 191 2.28 35.82 77.82
N SER A 192 1.20 35.63 77.07
CA SER A 192 0.38 34.42 77.11
C SER A 192 1.05 33.24 76.40
N ASN A 193 1.00 32.05 77.01
CA ASN A 193 1.46 30.80 76.40
C ASN A 193 0.64 30.42 75.14
N VAL A 194 -0.60 30.89 75.03
CA VAL A 194 -1.44 30.67 73.85
C VAL A 194 -0.86 31.37 72.61
N GLU A 195 -0.27 32.56 72.80
CA GLU A 195 0.33 33.32 71.71
C GLU A 195 1.60 32.65 71.18
N VAL A 196 2.41 32.09 72.10
CA VAL A 196 3.56 31.26 71.73
C VAL A 196 3.12 30.04 70.91
N LEU A 197 2.05 29.36 71.31
CA LEU A 197 1.52 28.22 70.58
C LEU A 197 1.01 28.60 69.19
N ARG A 198 0.29 29.72 69.08
CA ARG A 198 -0.18 30.27 67.80
C ARG A 198 0.98 30.57 66.84
N LEU A 199 2.03 31.24 67.33
CA LEU A 199 3.23 31.55 66.55
C LEU A 199 3.97 30.27 66.12
N ARG A 200 4.10 29.27 67.00
CA ARG A 200 4.68 27.96 66.65
C ARG A 200 3.89 27.24 65.55
N GLN A 201 2.56 27.26 65.63
CA GLN A 201 1.71 26.71 64.57
C GLN A 201 1.95 27.45 63.24
N GLN A 202 2.03 28.78 63.26
CA GLN A 202 2.29 29.59 62.08
C GLN A 202 3.66 29.28 61.44
N VAL A 203 4.71 29.06 62.25
CA VAL A 203 6.02 28.59 61.77
C VAL A 203 5.89 27.23 61.09
N ALA A 204 5.18 26.29 61.72
CA ALA A 204 4.95 24.96 61.16
C ALA A 204 4.21 25.05 59.81
N ASP A 205 3.15 25.86 59.71
CA ASP A 205 2.37 26.03 58.49
C ASP A 205 3.21 26.60 57.32
N ILE A 206 4.03 27.63 57.58
CA ILE A 206 4.89 28.21 56.53
C ILE A 206 6.00 27.23 56.14
N SER A 207 6.56 26.50 57.11
CA SER A 207 7.57 25.47 56.82
C SER A 207 7.00 24.35 55.95
N PHE A 208 5.77 23.91 56.23
CA PHE A 208 5.05 22.93 55.44
C PHE A 208 4.80 23.46 54.02
N LYS A 209 4.34 24.70 53.86
CA LYS A 209 4.16 25.35 52.54
C LYS A 209 5.46 25.36 51.73
N LYS A 210 6.61 25.61 52.37
CA LYS A 210 7.92 25.59 51.69
C LYS A 210 8.29 24.17 51.21
N ILE A 211 8.05 23.15 52.03
CA ILE A 211 8.30 21.75 51.66
C ILE A 211 7.36 21.32 50.53
N ASP A 212 6.08 21.65 50.65
CA ASP A 212 5.05 21.35 49.66
C ASP A 212 5.36 22.02 48.31
N LEU A 213 5.76 23.30 48.28
CA LEU A 213 6.17 24.01 47.07
C LEU A 213 7.31 23.29 46.34
N ASN A 214 8.37 22.92 47.06
CA ASN A 214 9.51 22.21 46.46
C ASN A 214 9.10 20.81 45.98
N THR A 215 8.34 20.09 46.80
CA THR A 215 7.87 18.74 46.46
C THR A 215 7.02 18.75 45.20
N ARG A 216 6.05 19.66 45.10
CA ARG A 216 5.20 19.83 43.91
C ARG A 216 6.04 20.14 42.68
N TYR A 217 6.99 21.08 42.77
CA TYR A 217 7.87 21.39 41.64
C TYR A 217 8.59 20.16 41.09
N PHE A 218 9.18 19.32 41.96
CA PHE A 218 9.89 18.12 41.52
C PHE A 218 8.97 16.99 41.07
N VAL A 219 7.80 16.83 41.69
CA VAL A 219 6.78 15.85 41.26
C VAL A 219 6.26 16.22 39.86
N ASP A 220 5.88 17.48 39.65
CA ASP A 220 5.40 17.98 38.37
C ASP A 220 6.48 17.84 37.28
N ALA A 221 7.73 18.17 37.60
CA ALA A 221 8.85 18.01 36.67
C ALA A 221 9.10 16.54 36.29
N ARG A 222 8.99 15.61 37.25
CA ARG A 222 9.12 14.16 37.00
C ARG A 222 7.96 13.61 36.19
N GLU A 223 6.74 14.05 36.46
CA GLU A 223 5.56 13.66 35.68
C GLU A 223 5.71 14.13 34.22
N GLN A 224 6.04 15.41 34.02
CA GLN A 224 6.28 15.97 32.69
C GLN A 224 7.44 15.25 31.99
N LEU A 225 8.50 14.87 32.71
CA LEU A 225 9.63 14.13 32.15
C LEU A 225 9.19 12.75 31.68
N SER A 226 8.44 12.03 32.50
CA SER A 226 7.89 10.71 32.14
C SER A 226 7.05 10.79 30.87
N LYS A 227 6.16 11.79 30.80
CA LYS A 227 5.34 12.05 29.62
C LYS A 227 6.19 12.41 28.39
N ALA A 228 7.15 13.32 28.51
CA ALA A 228 8.03 13.71 27.41
C ALA A 228 8.84 12.52 26.88
N ASN A 229 9.35 11.65 27.75
CA ASN A 229 10.06 10.44 27.37
C ASN A 229 9.14 9.44 26.65
N ALA A 230 7.89 9.28 27.11
CA ALA A 230 6.90 8.46 26.43
C ALA A 230 6.57 9.00 25.03
N ASP A 231 6.41 10.33 24.90
CA ASP A 231 6.18 10.99 23.62
C ASP A 231 7.37 10.81 22.67
N VAL A 232 8.61 10.94 23.16
CA VAL A 232 9.83 10.69 22.37
C VAL A 232 9.86 9.25 21.83
N ALA A 233 9.59 8.26 22.69
CA ALA A 233 9.58 6.85 22.29
C ALA A 233 8.46 6.55 21.28
N SER A 234 7.25 7.05 21.52
CA SER A 234 6.11 6.87 20.62
C SER A 234 6.33 7.55 19.27
N LEU A 235 6.80 8.79 19.26
CA LEU A 235 7.04 9.56 18.04
C LEU A 235 8.18 8.98 17.20
N ALA A 236 9.19 8.37 17.82
CA ALA A 236 10.25 7.68 17.08
C ALA A 236 9.67 6.55 16.20
N GLU A 237 8.79 5.72 16.75
CA GLU A 237 8.11 4.65 15.99
C GLU A 237 7.16 5.21 14.92
N VAL A 238 6.42 6.27 15.24
CA VAL A 238 5.55 6.94 14.25
C VAL A 238 6.34 7.52 13.08
N ILE A 239 7.49 8.16 13.34
CA ILE A 239 8.37 8.70 12.30
C ILE A 239 8.88 7.57 11.42
N LYS A 240 9.32 6.45 12.01
CA LYS A 240 9.78 5.28 11.26
C LYS A 240 8.68 4.75 10.34
N GLY A 241 7.47 4.53 10.85
CA GLY A 241 6.33 4.08 10.05
C GLY A 241 5.93 5.07 8.94
N ARG A 242 5.92 6.38 9.22
CA ARG A 242 5.61 7.41 8.22
C ARG A 242 6.70 7.53 7.15
N ALA A 243 7.97 7.36 7.53
CA ALA A 243 9.10 7.34 6.59
C ALA A 243 9.02 6.12 5.65
N ASP A 244 8.61 4.97 6.18
CA ASP A 244 8.36 3.77 5.36
C ASP A 244 7.24 4.02 4.34
N SER A 245 6.15 4.69 4.76
CA SER A 245 5.08 5.10 3.84
C SER A 245 5.59 6.01 2.71
N VAL A 246 6.50 6.95 2.97
CA VAL A 246 7.10 7.79 1.92
C VAL A 246 7.87 6.92 0.91
N THR A 247 8.65 5.95 1.40
CA THR A 247 9.43 5.05 0.53
C THR A 247 8.53 4.20 -0.36
N ARG A 248 7.36 3.78 0.13
CA ARG A 248 6.37 2.99 -0.63
C ARG A 248 5.64 3.76 -1.73
N LEU A 249 5.75 5.10 -1.78
CA LEU A 249 5.18 5.91 -2.87
C LEU A 249 5.93 5.73 -4.20
N THR A 250 7.11 5.10 -4.18
CA THR A 250 7.85 4.74 -5.38
C THR A 250 7.54 3.28 -5.74
N VAL A 251 6.78 3.07 -6.81
CA VAL A 251 6.44 1.73 -7.29
C VAL A 251 7.54 1.23 -8.20
N SER A 252 8.25 0.19 -7.76
CA SER A 252 9.25 -0.53 -8.55
C SER A 252 8.81 -1.98 -8.79
N LEU A 253 9.28 -2.56 -9.89
CA LEU A 253 9.02 -3.97 -10.20
C LEU A 253 9.85 -4.89 -9.30
N ALA A 254 9.18 -5.70 -8.49
CA ALA A 254 9.84 -6.71 -7.69
C ALA A 254 10.17 -7.96 -8.54
N GLY A 255 11.42 -8.44 -8.45
CA GLY A 255 11.86 -9.74 -8.98
C GLY A 255 13.21 -9.66 -9.68
N ALA A 256 14.05 -10.70 -9.51
CA ALA A 256 15.35 -10.81 -10.16
C ALA A 256 15.22 -11.12 -11.66
N GLY A 257 16.05 -10.47 -12.48
CA GLY A 257 16.52 -11.00 -13.77
C GLY A 257 15.67 -10.79 -15.03
N ASP A 258 14.35 -10.89 -14.97
CA ASP A 258 13.56 -11.01 -16.21
C ASP A 258 12.91 -9.72 -16.73
N ARG A 259 13.04 -9.48 -18.04
CA ARG A 259 12.39 -8.38 -18.77
C ARG A 259 10.88 -8.65 -18.86
N LYS A 260 10.07 -7.77 -18.27
CA LYS A 260 8.60 -7.84 -18.34
C LYS A 260 8.07 -6.79 -19.32
N LYS A 261 6.96 -7.05 -20.00
CA LYS A 261 6.21 -6.14 -20.85
C LYS A 261 5.06 -5.53 -20.04
N TYR A 262 5.01 -4.20 -19.94
CA TYR A 262 3.92 -3.49 -19.28
C TYR A 262 2.67 -3.45 -20.18
N GLN A 263 1.49 -3.79 -19.67
CA GLN A 263 0.24 -3.58 -20.39
C GLN A 263 -0.86 -3.02 -19.46
N GLY A 264 -0.99 -1.70 -19.37
CA GLY A 264 -2.00 -1.04 -18.54
C GLY A 264 -3.37 -0.97 -19.21
N GLN A 265 -4.39 -1.64 -18.66
CA GLN A 265 -5.78 -1.41 -19.07
C GLN A 265 -6.32 -0.14 -18.39
N HIS A 266 -6.21 1.00 -19.07
CA HIS A 266 -6.92 2.21 -18.68
C HIS A 266 -8.37 2.10 -19.16
N HIS A 267 -9.29 1.62 -18.32
CA HIS A 267 -10.72 1.77 -18.58
C HIS A 267 -11.14 3.23 -18.32
N TRP A 268 -10.76 4.13 -19.22
CA TRP A 268 -11.45 5.41 -19.40
C TRP A 268 -12.72 5.14 -20.23
N TRP A 269 -13.80 4.70 -19.58
CA TRP A 269 -15.13 4.85 -20.18
C TRP A 269 -15.60 6.30 -19.95
N GLY A 270 -14.97 7.22 -20.68
CA GLY A 270 -15.45 8.57 -20.87
C GLY A 270 -16.46 8.59 -22.00
N TYR A 271 -17.71 8.92 -21.68
CA TYR A 271 -18.80 9.20 -22.61
C TYR A 271 -18.35 10.03 -23.83
N CYS A 272 -18.23 9.41 -25.00
CA CYS A 272 -18.37 10.09 -26.28
C CYS A 272 -19.84 9.99 -26.72
N ALA A 273 -20.68 10.85 -26.17
CA ALA A 273 -21.96 11.16 -26.81
C ALA A 273 -21.67 12.03 -28.04
N GLN A 274 -22.23 11.63 -29.18
CA GLN A 274 -22.19 12.29 -30.49
C GLN A 274 -20.97 12.03 -31.39
N ARG A 275 -21.14 11.04 -32.28
CA ARG A 275 -20.31 10.77 -33.46
C ARG A 275 -20.38 11.97 -34.42
N ARG A 276 -19.24 12.59 -34.74
CA ARG A 276 -19.00 13.29 -36.02
C ARG A 276 -17.92 12.53 -36.80
N ALA A 277 -18.05 12.51 -38.12
CA ALA A 277 -17.40 11.58 -39.05
C ALA A 277 -15.98 12.01 -39.51
N ASP A 278 -15.43 13.06 -38.92
CA ASP A 278 -14.17 13.70 -39.25
C ASP A 278 -13.24 13.55 -38.03
N GLY A 279 -12.40 12.52 -38.06
CA GLY A 279 -11.64 12.00 -36.92
C GLY A 279 -10.55 12.93 -36.34
N ASN A 280 -10.93 14.09 -35.80
CA ASN A 280 -10.03 14.93 -35.03
C ASN A 280 -10.69 15.40 -33.72
N CYS A 281 -10.18 14.93 -32.58
CA CYS A 281 -10.56 15.41 -31.26
C CYS A 281 -9.53 16.46 -30.80
N SER A 282 -9.78 17.73 -31.10
CA SER A 282 -9.05 18.85 -30.49
C SER A 282 -9.83 19.38 -29.27
N GLY A 283 -9.34 19.10 -28.05
CA GLY A 283 -9.96 19.60 -26.83
C GLY A 283 -9.01 19.55 -25.63
N ARG A 284 -8.65 20.73 -25.11
CA ARG A 284 -7.82 20.97 -23.93
C ARG A 284 -8.40 20.27 -22.69
N TRP A 285 -7.56 19.50 -21.99
CA TRP A 285 -7.93 18.80 -20.75
C TRP A 285 -8.46 19.76 -19.68
N PRO A 286 -9.64 19.51 -19.07
CA PRO A 286 -10.08 20.23 -17.89
C PRO A 286 -9.38 19.68 -16.65
N VAL A 287 -9.03 20.57 -15.73
CA VAL A 287 -8.52 20.25 -14.39
C VAL A 287 -9.66 19.59 -13.60
N ILE A 288 -9.61 18.26 -13.43
CA ILE A 288 -10.62 17.52 -12.66
C ILE A 288 -10.16 17.45 -11.20
N ASN A 289 -10.67 18.39 -10.42
CA ASN A 289 -10.70 18.35 -8.96
C ASN A 289 -11.87 17.46 -8.53
N ARG A 290 -11.62 16.16 -8.28
CA ARG A 290 -12.53 15.29 -7.50
C ARG A 290 -11.82 14.01 -7.07
N SER A 291 -11.91 13.75 -5.78
CA SER A 291 -11.57 12.51 -5.09
C SER A 291 -12.29 11.30 -5.70
N ALA A 292 -11.69 10.67 -6.70
CA ALA A 292 -12.07 9.36 -7.17
C ALA A 292 -11.01 8.37 -6.67
N ASP A 293 -11.44 7.36 -5.92
CA ASP A 293 -10.61 6.20 -5.55
C ASP A 293 -10.04 5.57 -6.82
N PHE A 294 -8.81 5.95 -7.13
CA PHE A 294 -8.11 5.52 -8.33
C PHE A 294 -7.47 4.16 -8.05
N THR A 295 -8.29 3.11 -8.07
CA THR A 295 -7.77 1.73 -8.04
C THR A 295 -7.25 1.40 -9.44
N ALA A 296 -6.07 1.90 -9.79
CA ALA A 296 -5.44 1.57 -11.06
C ALA A 296 -4.90 0.13 -11.00
N ARG A 297 -5.51 -0.76 -11.79
CA ARG A 297 -5.14 -2.18 -11.87
C ARG A 297 -4.15 -2.35 -13.02
N TYR A 298 -2.84 -2.33 -12.71
CA TYR A 298 -1.78 -2.45 -13.70
C TYR A 298 -1.40 -3.91 -13.96
N ARG A 299 -1.30 -4.33 -15.23
CA ARG A 299 -1.11 -5.72 -15.67
C ARG A 299 0.22 -5.85 -16.41
N PHE A 300 1.10 -6.75 -15.98
CA PHE A 300 2.43 -6.99 -16.61
C PHE A 300 2.53 -8.43 -17.12
N TYR A 301 3.15 -8.63 -18.27
CA TYR A 301 3.47 -9.92 -18.90
C TYR A 301 4.98 -10.15 -18.92
N SER A 302 5.50 -11.39 -18.90
CA SER A 302 6.87 -11.65 -19.35
C SER A 302 6.86 -12.09 -20.81
N SER A 303 7.86 -11.67 -21.58
CA SER A 303 8.07 -12.16 -22.95
C SER A 303 8.83 -13.46 -22.95
#